data_AF-A0A9N8DCH4-F1
#
_entry.id   AF-A0A9N8DCH4-F1
#
_cell.length_a   1.000
_cell.length_b   1.000
_cell.length_c   1.000
_cell.angle_alpha   90.00
_cell.angle_beta   90.00
_cell.angle_gamma   90.00
#
_symmetry.space_group_name_H-M   'P 1'
#
loop_
_entity.id
_entity.type
_entity.pdbx_description
1 polymer ?
#
loop_
_entity_poly.entity_id
_entity_poly.type
_entity_poly.pdbx_seq_one_letter_code
_entity_poly.pdbx_strand_id
1 'polypeptide(L)'
;MDDNHFLIEWLAYHFYVMPMRRLIILVDPGSMTTPQPILDRWKDWIDVTVWHEEDIFPNGPPTPKNPKKNTTKLGQHRARQRTFLMKCLQQLHKERRGWVFVTDTDEYTMVNDLLRDPQKTAFFRQNVTLPEQSEPGSIMKLLKQGDAKHLVNGEYIHNMPCITMARRTFSTKEMKNSSKTFLGYTKANFQTLHWKYYDKLFKPGKALVNLKKIRYRDINSQPSVHRPISNKTICTGKLAIIEQDSIFAVNHYPGNLHQMLFRKDDARGAENNTAYRIQRFNDHKKIGRIHDTYRIEEWLKGFIAAFGEEKARQLLEHVGLPEQAAAAAAYTRISKQ
;
A
#
# COMPACT_ATOMS: atom_id res chain seq x y z
N MET A 1 14.87 0.27 3.53
CA MET A 1 14.45 -0.97 4.19
C MET A 1 14.03 -1.93 3.11
N ASP A 2 14.51 -3.17 3.24
CA ASP A 2 14.31 -4.20 2.24
C ASP A 2 12.94 -4.88 2.37
N ASP A 3 12.00 -4.42 1.56
CA ASP A 3 10.62 -4.90 1.52
C ASP A 3 10.30 -5.63 0.21
N ASN A 4 11.32 -6.11 -0.51
CA ASN A 4 11.15 -6.72 -1.83
C ASN A 4 10.27 -7.98 -1.79
N HIS A 5 10.27 -8.71 -0.68
CA HIS A 5 9.39 -9.87 -0.48
C HIS A 5 7.89 -9.51 -0.35
N PHE A 6 7.56 -8.28 0.04
CA PHE A 6 6.18 -7.77 0.02
C PHE A 6 5.80 -7.19 -1.34
N LEU A 7 6.78 -6.63 -2.06
CA LEU A 7 6.56 -6.01 -3.35
C LEU A 7 5.90 -6.96 -4.37
N ILE A 8 6.21 -8.26 -4.31
CA ILE A 8 5.67 -9.28 -5.24
C ILE A 8 4.13 -9.36 -5.15
N GLU A 9 3.59 -9.57 -3.95
CA GLU A 9 2.13 -9.61 -3.73
C GLU A 9 1.51 -8.23 -3.97
N TRP A 10 2.18 -7.18 -3.49
CA TRP A 10 1.70 -5.81 -3.61
C TRP A 10 1.50 -5.39 -5.07
N LEU A 11 2.43 -5.73 -5.97
CA LEU A 11 2.32 -5.46 -7.41
C LEU A 11 1.16 -6.23 -8.03
N ALA A 12 1.08 -7.54 -7.77
CA ALA A 12 0.02 -8.39 -8.32
C ALA A 12 -1.37 -7.91 -7.90
N TYR A 13 -1.53 -7.62 -6.60
CA TYR A 13 -2.76 -7.12 -6.04
C TYR A 13 -3.17 -5.78 -6.66
N HIS A 14 -2.30 -4.77 -6.61
CA HIS A 14 -2.66 -3.41 -7.06
C HIS A 14 -2.76 -3.29 -8.58
N PHE A 15 -2.00 -4.09 -9.33
CA PHE A 15 -2.21 -4.25 -10.77
C PHE A 15 -3.62 -4.77 -11.06
N TYR A 16 -4.08 -5.76 -10.28
CA TYR A 16 -5.36 -6.41 -10.49
C TYR A 16 -6.54 -5.52 -10.06
N VAL A 17 -6.51 -4.99 -8.84
CA VAL A 17 -7.67 -4.34 -8.21
C VAL A 17 -7.78 -2.85 -8.53
N MET A 18 -6.66 -2.19 -8.86
CA MET A 18 -6.56 -0.73 -9.13
C MET A 18 -6.12 -0.38 -10.57
N PRO A 19 -6.27 -1.31 -11.52
CA PRO A 19 -5.55 -1.37 -12.79
C PRO A 19 -4.30 -0.48 -12.83
N MET A 20 -3.37 -0.71 -11.90
CA MET A 20 -2.15 0.09 -11.84
C MET A 20 -1.34 -0.10 -13.12
N ARG A 21 -1.04 1.00 -13.82
CA ARG A 21 -0.25 1.02 -15.07
C ARG A 21 0.99 1.91 -15.01
N ARG A 22 1.14 2.65 -13.92
CA ARG A 22 2.23 3.59 -13.70
C ARG A 22 2.69 3.48 -12.25
N LEU A 23 3.97 3.27 -12.02
CA LEU A 23 4.55 3.07 -10.71
C LEU A 23 5.87 3.83 -10.57
N ILE A 24 6.00 4.64 -9.52
CA ILE A 24 7.26 5.29 -9.15
C ILE A 24 7.67 4.73 -7.80
N ILE A 25 8.85 4.14 -7.72
CA ILE A 25 9.43 3.59 -6.49
C ILE A 25 10.72 4.35 -6.17
N LEU A 26 10.96 4.61 -4.89
CA LEU A 26 12.27 5.03 -4.40
C LEU A 26 12.95 3.85 -3.71
N VAL A 27 14.15 3.50 -4.17
CA VAL A 27 15.01 2.55 -3.46
C VAL A 27 15.59 3.24 -2.23
N ASP A 28 15.35 2.68 -1.05
CA ASP A 28 15.96 3.20 0.17
C ASP A 28 17.47 2.89 0.17
N PRO A 29 18.34 3.82 0.57
CA PRO A 29 19.80 3.65 0.55
C PRO A 29 20.28 2.56 1.50
N GLY A 30 19.50 2.21 2.53
CA GLY A 30 19.77 1.09 3.42
C GLY A 30 19.20 -0.23 2.91
N SER A 31 18.70 -0.30 1.68
CA SER A 31 18.28 -1.58 1.09
C SER A 31 19.49 -2.41 0.68
N MET A 32 19.52 -3.67 1.11
CA MET A 32 20.60 -4.61 0.78
C MET A 32 20.37 -5.29 -0.57
N THR A 33 19.13 -5.29 -1.08
CA THR A 33 18.78 -5.93 -2.35
C THR A 33 18.07 -4.95 -3.28
N THR A 34 18.07 -5.27 -4.58
CA THR A 34 17.43 -4.46 -5.62
C THR A 34 16.02 -5.01 -5.95
N PRO A 35 15.02 -4.14 -6.15
CA PRO A 35 13.70 -4.58 -6.61
C PRO A 35 13.69 -4.97 -8.10
N GLN A 36 14.76 -4.71 -8.86
CA GLN A 36 14.73 -4.75 -10.32
C GLN A 36 14.23 -6.09 -10.90
N PRO A 37 14.67 -7.28 -10.43
CA PRO A 37 14.19 -8.53 -11.02
C PRO A 37 12.71 -8.80 -10.76
N ILE A 38 12.15 -8.25 -9.67
CA ILE A 38 10.71 -8.31 -9.42
C ILE A 38 9.99 -7.38 -10.41
N LEU A 39 10.50 -6.16 -10.61
CA LEU A 39 9.91 -5.17 -11.51
C LEU A 39 9.99 -5.57 -12.98
N ASP A 40 11.06 -6.25 -13.40
CA ASP A 40 11.25 -6.73 -14.77
C ASP A 40 10.17 -7.72 -15.22
N ARG A 41 9.56 -8.45 -14.28
CA ARG A 41 8.41 -9.34 -14.55
C ARG A 41 7.17 -8.57 -15.03
N TRP A 42 7.10 -7.27 -14.73
CA TRP A 42 5.95 -6.40 -14.98
C TRP A 42 6.20 -5.33 -16.06
N LYS A 43 7.40 -5.28 -16.66
CA LYS A 43 7.82 -4.20 -17.58
C LYS A 43 6.90 -4.01 -18.80
N ASP A 44 6.26 -5.08 -19.26
CA ASP A 44 5.34 -5.04 -20.42
C ASP A 44 3.92 -4.56 -20.03
N TRP A 45 3.65 -4.42 -18.72
CA TRP A 45 2.31 -4.21 -18.15
C TRP A 45 2.21 -2.93 -17.32
N ILE A 46 3.33 -2.51 -16.72
CA ILE A 46 3.44 -1.36 -15.83
C ILE A 46 4.63 -0.50 -16.28
N ASP A 47 4.37 0.78 -16.49
CA ASP A 47 5.42 1.79 -16.67
C ASP A 47 6.06 2.10 -15.31
N VAL A 48 7.22 1.50 -15.04
CA VAL A 48 7.93 1.62 -13.76
C VAL A 48 9.08 2.61 -13.88
N THR A 49 9.13 3.58 -12.97
CA THR A 49 10.33 4.40 -12.73
C THR A 49 10.89 4.05 -11.37
N VAL A 50 12.15 3.64 -11.37
CA VAL A 50 12.93 3.43 -10.15
C VAL A 50 13.77 4.67 -9.93
N TRP A 51 13.55 5.34 -8.81
CA TRP A 51 14.39 6.43 -8.34
C TRP A 51 15.34 5.94 -7.26
N HIS A 52 16.52 6.52 -7.26
CA HIS A 52 17.54 6.42 -6.23
C HIS A 52 17.63 7.74 -5.45
N GLU A 53 18.50 7.80 -4.44
CA GLU A 53 18.59 9.01 -3.61
C GLU A 53 19.08 10.21 -4.41
N GLU A 54 20.04 10.01 -5.28
CA GLU A 54 20.63 11.00 -6.17
C GLU A 54 19.61 11.66 -7.11
N ASP A 55 18.56 10.93 -7.53
CA ASP A 55 17.51 11.45 -8.40
C ASP A 55 16.62 12.48 -7.69
N ILE A 56 16.50 12.37 -6.36
CA ILE A 56 15.58 13.17 -5.53
C ILE A 56 16.35 14.20 -4.71
N PHE A 57 17.57 13.85 -4.31
CA PHE A 57 18.41 14.54 -3.35
C PHE A 57 19.83 14.76 -3.92
N PRO A 58 19.98 15.47 -5.06
CA PRO A 58 21.30 15.67 -5.67
C PRO A 58 22.28 16.43 -4.76
N ASN A 59 21.74 17.19 -3.79
CA ASN A 59 22.52 17.95 -2.80
C ASN A 59 22.45 17.31 -1.40
N GLY A 60 22.16 16.01 -1.33
CA GLY A 60 21.92 15.30 -0.07
C GLY A 60 20.49 15.47 0.47
N PRO A 61 20.11 14.62 1.43
CA PRO A 61 18.74 14.58 1.90
C PRO A 61 18.42 15.82 2.76
N PRO A 62 17.16 16.31 2.75
CA PRO A 62 16.81 17.56 3.41
C PRO A 62 17.07 17.49 4.92
N THR A 63 17.65 18.56 5.48
CA THR A 63 17.79 18.70 6.94
C THR A 63 16.42 18.87 7.60
N PRO A 64 16.14 18.24 8.74
CA PRO A 64 14.90 18.48 9.46
C PRO A 64 14.76 19.95 9.87
N LYS A 65 13.54 20.47 9.82
CA LYS A 65 13.23 21.90 10.05
C LYS A 65 13.63 22.48 11.41
N ASN A 66 13.96 21.65 12.40
CA ASN A 66 14.27 22.12 13.74
C ASN A 66 15.72 21.78 14.10
N PRO A 67 16.69 22.65 13.73
CA PRO A 67 18.11 22.40 13.98
C PRO A 67 18.46 22.32 15.47
N LYS A 68 17.59 22.84 16.36
CA LYS A 68 17.75 22.75 17.83
C LYS A 68 17.39 21.38 18.40
N LYS A 69 16.78 20.48 17.62
CA LYS A 69 16.53 19.09 18.02
C LYS A 69 17.44 18.21 17.19
N ASN A 70 18.26 17.39 17.86
CA ASN A 70 19.07 16.36 17.19
C ASN A 70 18.23 15.62 16.15
N THR A 71 18.71 15.62 14.91
CA THR A 71 18.06 14.93 13.79
C THR A 71 17.93 13.45 14.13
N THR A 72 16.72 13.02 14.49
CA THR A 72 16.45 11.61 14.72
C THR A 72 16.40 10.88 13.38
N LYS A 73 16.81 9.61 13.34
CA LYS A 73 16.66 8.74 12.15
C LYS A 73 15.23 8.79 11.59
N LEU A 74 14.23 8.78 12.47
CA LEU A 74 12.82 8.91 12.11
C LEU A 74 12.46 10.29 11.51
N GLY A 75 13.02 11.38 12.06
CA GLY A 75 12.84 12.72 11.51
C GLY A 75 13.38 12.83 10.09
N GLN A 76 14.58 12.29 9.85
CA GLN A 76 15.21 12.23 8.54
C GLN A 76 14.40 11.38 7.55
N HIS A 77 13.98 10.18 7.98
CA HIS A 77 13.13 9.30 7.19
C HIS A 77 11.83 10.01 6.76
N ARG A 78 11.16 10.72 7.68
CA ARG A 78 9.96 11.50 7.34
C ARG A 78 10.26 12.63 6.35
N ALA A 79 11.36 13.36 6.51
CA ALA A 79 11.73 14.43 5.59
C ALA A 79 12.00 13.90 4.16
N ARG A 80 12.70 12.76 4.05
CA ARG A 80 12.93 12.03 2.80
C ARG A 80 11.60 11.60 2.17
N GLN A 81 10.73 10.95 2.96
CA GLN A 81 9.41 10.51 2.51
C GLN A 81 8.59 11.67 1.93
N ARG A 82 8.49 12.81 2.63
CA ARG A 82 7.73 13.97 2.14
C ARG A 82 8.26 14.50 0.80
N THR A 83 9.58 14.55 0.65
CA THR A 83 10.20 15.06 -0.58
C THR A 83 9.97 14.12 -1.75
N PHE A 84 10.15 12.81 -1.53
CA PHE A 84 9.82 11.79 -2.53
C PHE A 84 8.36 11.89 -2.97
N LEU A 85 7.43 11.96 -2.01
CA LEU A 85 6.00 12.08 -2.27
C LEU A 85 5.67 13.30 -3.12
N MET A 86 6.26 14.46 -2.80
CA MET A 86 6.04 15.68 -3.57
C MET A 86 6.49 15.50 -5.02
N LYS A 87 7.72 15.01 -5.22
CA LYS A 87 8.29 14.78 -6.55
C LYS A 87 7.48 13.77 -7.35
N CYS A 88 7.06 12.67 -6.73
CA CYS A 88 6.22 11.64 -7.33
C CYS A 88 4.88 12.22 -7.82
N LEU A 89 4.17 12.96 -6.97
CA LEU A 89 2.91 13.61 -7.35
C LEU A 89 3.11 14.64 -8.46
N GLN A 90 4.18 15.43 -8.42
CA GLN A 90 4.52 16.38 -9.49
C GLN A 90 4.79 15.68 -10.82
N GLN A 91 5.53 14.57 -10.81
CA GLN A 91 5.81 13.77 -12.00
C GLN A 91 4.53 13.19 -12.59
N LEU A 92 3.71 12.53 -11.77
CA LEU A 92 2.43 11.96 -12.20
C LEU A 92 1.44 13.04 -12.68
N HIS A 93 1.50 14.24 -12.12
CA HIS A 93 0.70 15.39 -12.58
C HIS A 93 1.15 15.87 -13.97
N LYS A 94 2.46 16.01 -14.20
CA LYS A 94 3.03 16.36 -15.52
C LYS A 94 2.67 15.31 -16.60
N GLU A 95 2.65 14.04 -16.22
CA GLU A 95 2.20 12.92 -17.05
C GLU A 95 0.67 12.86 -17.24
N ARG A 96 -0.09 13.83 -16.71
CA ARG A 96 -1.56 13.93 -16.80
C ARG A 96 -2.28 12.68 -16.27
N ARG A 97 -1.74 12.04 -15.23
CA ARG A 97 -2.36 10.87 -14.60
C ARG A 97 -3.65 11.27 -13.87
N GLY A 98 -4.55 10.30 -13.71
CA GLY A 98 -5.86 10.49 -13.07
C GLY A 98 -5.81 10.26 -11.56
N TRP A 99 -6.48 9.20 -11.12
CA TRP A 99 -6.43 8.73 -9.75
C TRP A 99 -5.05 8.17 -9.42
N VAL A 100 -4.47 8.65 -8.33
CA VAL A 100 -3.22 8.16 -7.74
C VAL A 100 -3.43 7.86 -6.27
N PHE A 101 -2.66 6.93 -5.74
CA PHE A 101 -2.61 6.66 -4.31
C PHE A 101 -1.16 6.55 -3.88
N VAL A 102 -0.93 6.79 -2.60
CA VAL A 102 0.37 6.64 -1.97
C VAL A 102 0.18 5.63 -0.86
N THR A 103 0.98 4.57 -0.89
CA THR A 103 0.87 3.47 0.07
C THR A 103 2.24 2.89 0.36
N ASP A 104 2.33 2.20 1.49
CA ASP A 104 3.49 1.38 1.83
C ASP A 104 3.32 -0.03 1.19
N THR A 105 4.41 -0.80 1.04
CA THR A 105 4.39 -2.14 0.41
C THR A 105 3.66 -3.19 1.22
N ASP A 106 3.36 -2.90 2.49
CA ASP A 106 2.58 -3.74 3.39
C ASP A 106 1.13 -3.26 3.56
N GLU A 107 0.65 -2.42 2.63
CA GLU A 107 -0.68 -1.82 2.64
C GLU A 107 -1.46 -2.08 1.34
N TYR A 108 -2.71 -2.54 1.49
CA TYR A 108 -3.55 -3.03 0.39
C TYR A 108 -4.90 -2.31 0.37
N THR A 109 -5.22 -1.65 -0.74
CA THR A 109 -6.47 -0.87 -0.89
C THR A 109 -7.59 -1.73 -1.48
N MET A 110 -8.74 -1.76 -0.80
CA MET A 110 -9.93 -2.52 -1.23
C MET A 110 -11.21 -1.67 -1.21
N VAL A 111 -12.23 -2.11 -1.96
CA VAL A 111 -13.60 -1.63 -1.73
C VAL A 111 -13.99 -2.01 -0.31
N ASN A 112 -14.53 -1.09 0.45
CA ASN A 112 -14.86 -1.38 1.84
C ASN A 112 -16.04 -2.36 1.91
N ASP A 113 -15.75 -3.62 2.26
CA ASP A 113 -16.76 -4.67 2.34
C ASP A 113 -17.81 -4.43 3.44
N LEU A 114 -17.57 -3.53 4.41
CA LEU A 114 -18.62 -3.14 5.36
C LEU A 114 -19.84 -2.54 4.66
N LEU A 115 -19.65 -1.93 3.48
CA LEU A 115 -20.73 -1.39 2.67
C LEU A 115 -21.67 -2.48 2.12
N ARG A 116 -21.26 -3.75 2.14
CA ARG A 116 -22.09 -4.90 1.74
C ARG A 116 -22.97 -5.42 2.87
N ASP A 117 -22.78 -4.96 4.11
CA ASP A 117 -23.57 -5.40 5.25
C ASP A 117 -24.75 -4.43 5.49
N PRO A 118 -26.01 -4.86 5.20
CA PRO A 118 -27.21 -4.02 5.34
C PRO A 118 -27.39 -3.42 6.72
N GLN A 119 -26.87 -4.10 7.75
CA GLN A 119 -27.05 -3.69 9.14
C GLN A 119 -25.98 -2.67 9.58
N LYS A 120 -24.87 -2.53 8.85
CA LYS A 120 -23.71 -1.76 9.31
C LYS A 120 -23.50 -0.43 8.60
N THR A 121 -24.17 -0.16 7.48
CA THR A 121 -23.90 1.07 6.72
C THR A 121 -25.15 1.79 6.23
N ALA A 122 -25.11 3.12 6.33
CA ALA A 122 -26.14 4.02 5.78
C ALA A 122 -26.18 4.03 4.24
N PHE A 123 -25.24 3.33 3.59
CA PHE A 123 -25.07 3.28 2.13
C PHE A 123 -26.26 2.59 1.43
N PHE A 124 -26.98 1.70 2.12
CA PHE A 124 -28.13 0.93 1.59
C PHE A 124 -29.34 1.76 1.15
N ARG A 125 -29.32 3.08 1.29
CA ARG A 125 -30.33 3.96 0.68
C ARG A 125 -30.06 4.24 -0.80
N GLN A 126 -28.90 3.87 -1.33
CA GLN A 126 -28.52 4.08 -2.72
C GLN A 126 -28.23 2.73 -3.36
N ASN A 127 -28.91 2.41 -4.47
CA ASN A 127 -28.77 1.15 -5.23
C ASN A 127 -27.40 1.04 -5.94
N VAL A 128 -26.30 1.28 -5.23
CA VAL A 128 -24.94 1.23 -5.78
C VAL A 128 -24.48 -0.23 -5.79
N THR A 129 -24.28 -0.79 -6.97
CA THR A 129 -23.67 -2.11 -7.12
C THR A 129 -22.19 -2.06 -6.74
N LEU A 130 -21.80 -2.75 -5.67
CA LEU A 130 -20.40 -2.79 -5.22
C LEU A 130 -19.62 -3.89 -5.96
N PRO A 131 -18.57 -3.55 -6.73
CA PRO A 131 -17.79 -4.54 -7.48
C PRO A 131 -17.04 -5.47 -6.53
N GLU A 132 -17.07 -6.76 -6.79
CA GLU A 132 -16.41 -7.78 -5.97
C GLU A 132 -14.89 -7.64 -6.01
N GLN A 133 -14.22 -8.06 -4.93
CA GLN A 133 -12.76 -7.95 -4.87
C GLN A 133 -12.05 -8.93 -5.82
N SER A 134 -12.74 -10.00 -6.22
CA SER A 134 -12.32 -10.91 -7.29
C SER A 134 -12.43 -10.30 -8.68
N GLU A 135 -13.05 -9.13 -8.88
CA GLU A 135 -13.16 -8.53 -10.20
C GLU A 135 -11.93 -7.69 -10.58
N PRO A 136 -11.45 -7.76 -11.84
CA PRO A 136 -10.40 -6.87 -12.31
C PRO A 136 -10.87 -5.42 -12.22
N GLY A 137 -10.05 -4.59 -11.57
CA GLY A 137 -10.27 -3.17 -11.41
C GLY A 137 -11.47 -2.77 -10.56
N SER A 138 -11.83 -3.56 -9.55
CA SER A 138 -12.92 -3.27 -8.61
C SER A 138 -12.90 -1.84 -8.07
N ILE A 139 -11.74 -1.32 -7.65
CA ILE A 139 -11.62 0.07 -7.17
C ILE A 139 -11.97 1.07 -8.26
N MET A 140 -11.44 0.87 -9.46
CA MET A 140 -11.64 1.79 -10.57
C MET A 140 -13.06 1.73 -11.14
N LYS A 141 -13.71 0.57 -11.10
CA LYS A 141 -15.14 0.41 -11.42
C LYS A 141 -15.99 1.29 -10.51
N LEU A 142 -15.75 1.21 -9.18
CA LEU A 142 -16.48 2.03 -8.21
C LEU A 142 -16.17 3.53 -8.35
N LEU A 143 -14.91 3.91 -8.57
CA LEU A 143 -14.52 5.31 -8.79
C LEU A 143 -15.15 5.93 -10.06
N LYS A 144 -15.47 5.11 -11.06
CA LYS A 144 -16.10 5.54 -12.32
C LYS A 144 -17.62 5.44 -12.29
N GLN A 145 -18.20 4.82 -11.27
CA GLN A 145 -19.65 4.73 -11.13
C GLN A 145 -20.23 6.12 -10.88
N GLY A 146 -21.15 6.54 -11.74
CA GLY A 146 -21.72 7.89 -11.70
C GLY A 146 -22.66 8.13 -10.52
N ASP A 147 -23.17 7.09 -9.90
CA ASP A 147 -24.17 7.08 -8.83
C ASP A 147 -23.57 6.98 -7.42
N ALA A 148 -22.30 6.58 -7.30
CA ALA A 148 -21.67 6.36 -6.00
C ALA A 148 -21.34 7.70 -5.31
N LYS A 149 -21.92 7.93 -4.13
CA LYS A 149 -21.77 9.17 -3.34
C LYS A 149 -21.01 8.95 -2.04
N HIS A 150 -20.30 9.98 -1.60
CA HIS A 150 -19.59 10.01 -0.34
C HIS A 150 -20.56 10.15 0.83
N LEU A 151 -20.35 9.30 1.84
CA LEU A 151 -21.30 9.06 2.93
C LEU A 151 -21.60 10.27 3.80
N VAL A 152 -20.60 11.14 3.99
CA VAL A 152 -20.71 12.25 4.95
C VAL A 152 -21.25 13.53 4.29
N ASN A 153 -20.91 13.79 3.03
CA ASN A 153 -21.23 15.06 2.36
C ASN A 153 -22.15 14.89 1.14
N GLY A 154 -22.49 13.66 0.74
CA GLY A 154 -23.36 13.37 -0.39
C GLY A 154 -22.76 13.67 -1.77
N GLU A 155 -21.50 14.09 -1.86
CA GLU A 155 -20.83 14.40 -3.12
C GLU A 155 -20.55 13.13 -3.90
N TYR A 156 -20.69 13.17 -5.22
CA TYR A 156 -20.32 12.04 -6.06
C TYR A 156 -18.83 11.75 -5.98
N ILE A 157 -18.48 10.47 -5.78
CA ILE A 157 -17.09 10.01 -5.60
C ILE A 157 -16.20 10.45 -6.76
N HIS A 158 -16.67 10.32 -8.00
CA HIS A 158 -15.91 10.70 -9.20
C HIS A 158 -15.62 12.20 -9.27
N ASN A 159 -16.38 13.03 -8.54
CA ASN A 159 -16.20 14.48 -8.47
C ASN A 159 -15.22 14.94 -7.39
N MET A 160 -14.91 14.07 -6.43
CA MET A 160 -14.03 14.42 -5.33
C MET A 160 -12.57 14.57 -5.79
N PRO A 161 -11.83 15.59 -5.31
CA PRO A 161 -10.39 15.72 -5.58
C PRO A 161 -9.56 14.75 -4.74
N CYS A 162 -10.05 14.38 -3.55
CA CYS A 162 -9.40 13.44 -2.64
C CYS A 162 -10.45 12.57 -1.96
N ILE A 163 -10.12 11.31 -1.71
CA ILE A 163 -10.94 10.38 -0.94
C ILE A 163 -10.07 9.79 0.18
N THR A 164 -10.43 10.09 1.42
CA THR A 164 -9.78 9.48 2.58
C THR A 164 -10.27 8.04 2.74
N MET A 165 -9.34 7.11 2.90
CA MET A 165 -9.58 5.69 3.07
C MET A 165 -9.33 5.31 4.52
N ALA A 166 -10.28 4.62 5.15
CA ALA A 166 -10.09 4.09 6.50
C ALA A 166 -8.95 3.07 6.51
N ARG A 167 -8.18 3.01 7.60
CA ARG A 167 -7.04 2.10 7.71
C ARG A 167 -7.31 1.01 8.74
N ARG A 168 -7.24 -0.26 8.33
CA ARG A 168 -7.27 -1.41 9.23
C ARG A 168 -5.83 -1.83 9.55
N THR A 169 -5.52 -2.02 10.83
CA THR A 169 -4.21 -2.54 11.24
C THR A 169 -4.35 -4.00 11.64
N PHE A 170 -3.75 -4.89 10.85
CA PHE A 170 -3.77 -6.32 11.12
C PHE A 170 -2.75 -6.68 12.20
N SER A 171 -3.14 -7.66 13.01
CA SER A 171 -2.35 -8.28 14.06
C SER A 171 -1.49 -9.40 13.49
N THR A 172 -0.51 -9.82 14.29
CA THR A 172 0.34 -11.00 14.04
C THR A 172 -0.26 -12.27 14.67
N LYS A 173 -1.58 -12.26 14.94
CA LYS A 173 -2.29 -13.45 15.42
C LYS A 173 -2.53 -14.40 14.24
N GLU A 174 -1.82 -15.50 14.22
CA GLU A 174 -1.98 -16.54 13.21
C GLU A 174 -3.32 -17.27 13.34
N MET A 175 -3.89 -17.65 12.21
CA MET A 175 -4.98 -18.62 12.16
C MET A 175 -4.42 -20.04 12.29
N LYS A 176 -5.20 -20.95 12.87
CA LYS A 176 -4.89 -22.38 12.80
C LYS A 176 -4.79 -22.78 11.32
N ASN A 177 -3.64 -23.37 10.96
CA ASN A 177 -3.21 -23.55 9.57
C ASN A 177 -4.29 -24.13 8.67
N SER A 178 -4.51 -23.47 7.54
CA SER A 178 -5.14 -24.09 6.37
C SER A 178 -4.02 -24.58 5.46
N SER A 179 -3.98 -25.89 5.19
CA SER A 179 -3.02 -26.53 4.29
C SER A 179 -3.25 -26.20 2.80
N LYS A 180 -4.21 -25.32 2.48
CA LYS A 180 -4.54 -24.99 1.10
C LYS A 180 -3.39 -24.24 0.44
N THR A 181 -2.93 -24.80 -0.68
CA THR A 181 -1.91 -24.18 -1.53
C THR A 181 -2.56 -23.48 -2.73
N PHE A 182 -1.87 -22.46 -3.24
CA PHE A 182 -2.20 -21.72 -4.44
C PHE A 182 -0.90 -21.58 -5.25
N LEU A 183 -0.87 -22.15 -6.46
CA LEU A 183 0.32 -22.09 -7.34
C LEU A 183 1.60 -22.65 -6.68
N GLY A 184 1.47 -23.62 -5.76
CA GLY A 184 2.59 -24.17 -4.99
C GLY A 184 2.95 -23.38 -3.72
N TYR A 185 2.32 -22.24 -3.45
CA TYR A 185 2.51 -21.45 -2.24
C TYR A 185 1.41 -21.70 -1.21
N THR A 186 1.71 -21.57 0.07
CA THR A 186 0.71 -21.65 1.14
C THR A 186 0.05 -20.30 1.39
N LYS A 187 -1.09 -20.28 2.09
CA LYS A 187 -1.69 -19.00 2.55
C LYS A 187 -0.71 -18.14 3.36
N ALA A 188 0.24 -18.75 4.09
CA ALA A 188 1.21 -18.03 4.91
C ALA A 188 2.22 -17.20 4.09
N ASN A 189 2.36 -17.50 2.80
CA ASN A 189 3.20 -16.73 1.88
C ASN A 189 2.57 -15.39 1.46
N PHE A 190 1.27 -15.19 1.66
CA PHE A 190 0.57 -13.97 1.24
C PHE A 190 0.03 -13.21 2.45
N GLN A 191 0.37 -11.94 2.60
CA GLN A 191 -0.10 -11.06 3.66
C GLN A 191 -1.63 -10.98 3.69
N THR A 192 -2.27 -10.85 2.53
CA THR A 192 -3.74 -10.71 2.41
C THR A 192 -4.51 -12.01 2.71
N LEU A 193 -3.84 -13.16 2.68
CA LEU A 193 -4.45 -14.48 2.96
C LEU A 193 -4.10 -14.99 4.36
N HIS A 194 -2.92 -14.63 4.89
CA HIS A 194 -2.42 -15.15 6.15
C HIS A 194 -3.03 -14.46 7.38
N TRP A 195 -3.05 -13.12 7.37
CA TRP A 195 -3.46 -12.35 8.54
C TRP A 195 -4.94 -12.03 8.48
N LYS A 196 -5.72 -12.58 9.42
CA LYS A 196 -7.18 -12.40 9.47
C LYS A 196 -7.69 -11.72 10.74
N TYR A 197 -6.82 -11.21 11.61
CA TYR A 197 -7.29 -10.50 12.81
C TYR A 197 -6.77 -9.07 12.79
N TYR A 198 -7.65 -8.10 13.00
CA TYR A 198 -7.29 -6.68 13.00
C TYR A 198 -7.84 -5.94 14.23
N ASP A 199 -7.33 -4.73 14.45
CA ASP A 199 -7.72 -3.87 15.57
C ASP A 199 -8.92 -2.97 15.26
N LYS A 200 -9.51 -2.37 16.31
CA LYS A 200 -10.50 -1.29 16.18
C LYS A 200 -9.86 0.09 16.34
N LEU A 201 -8.52 0.18 16.33
CA LEU A 201 -7.85 1.41 16.70
C LEU A 201 -7.98 2.41 15.56
N PHE A 202 -8.48 3.60 15.92
CA PHE A 202 -8.56 4.71 14.99
C PHE A 202 -7.16 5.19 14.61
N LYS A 203 -6.76 4.98 13.36
CA LYS A 203 -5.46 5.40 12.82
C LYS A 203 -5.66 6.40 11.68
N PRO A 204 -4.69 7.29 11.43
CA PRO A 204 -4.66 8.07 10.20
C PRO A 204 -4.78 7.14 8.98
N GLY A 205 -5.75 7.46 8.13
CA GLY A 205 -6.04 6.78 6.88
C GLY A 205 -4.97 7.02 5.83
N LYS A 206 -5.27 6.56 4.62
CA LYS A 206 -4.54 6.92 3.40
C LYS A 206 -5.49 7.70 2.49
N ALA A 207 -5.02 8.20 1.35
CA ALA A 207 -5.88 8.94 0.45
C ALA A 207 -5.64 8.57 -1.00
N LEU A 208 -6.73 8.43 -1.74
CA LEU A 208 -6.76 8.51 -3.20
C LEU A 208 -6.84 9.98 -3.59
N VAL A 209 -6.09 10.38 -4.62
CA VAL A 209 -6.05 11.75 -5.13
C VAL A 209 -6.33 11.74 -6.62
N ASN A 210 -7.28 12.54 -7.07
CA ASN A 210 -7.56 12.72 -8.48
C ASN A 210 -6.74 13.90 -9.02
N LEU A 211 -5.58 13.64 -9.60
CA LEU A 211 -4.66 14.69 -10.05
C LEU A 211 -5.25 15.59 -11.15
N LYS A 212 -6.29 15.14 -11.88
CA LYS A 212 -7.02 15.98 -12.84
C LYS A 212 -7.76 17.15 -12.18
N LYS A 213 -8.04 17.04 -10.88
CA LYS A 213 -8.72 18.08 -10.07
C LYS A 213 -7.76 18.88 -9.19
N ILE A 214 -6.46 18.57 -9.26
CA ILE A 214 -5.41 19.23 -8.47
C ILE A 214 -4.61 20.13 -9.42
N ARG A 215 -4.39 21.40 -9.07
CA ARG A 215 -3.45 22.23 -9.82
C ARG A 215 -2.04 21.90 -9.37
N TYR A 216 -1.06 22.08 -10.25
CA TYR A 216 0.34 21.81 -9.91
C TYR A 216 0.80 22.54 -8.62
N ARG A 217 0.37 23.80 -8.44
CA ARG A 217 0.66 24.61 -7.25
C ARG A 217 0.02 24.11 -5.95
N ASP A 218 -1.00 23.25 -6.03
CA ASP A 218 -1.68 22.69 -4.86
C ASP A 218 -0.94 21.46 -4.28
N ILE A 219 0.02 20.91 -5.03
CA ILE A 219 0.93 19.86 -4.56
C ILE A 219 1.94 20.52 -3.60
N ASN A 220 1.67 20.44 -2.30
CA ASN A 220 2.47 21.10 -1.27
C ASN A 220 3.93 20.62 -1.29
N SER A 221 4.85 21.51 -0.90
CA SER A 221 6.22 21.21 -0.47
C SER A 221 6.35 20.11 0.61
N GLN A 222 5.32 19.89 1.41
CA GLN A 222 5.33 18.93 2.53
C GLN A 222 4.08 18.04 2.54
N PRO A 223 3.92 17.19 1.53
CA PRO A 223 2.82 16.23 1.51
C PRO A 223 3.01 15.24 2.65
N SER A 224 1.93 14.61 3.10
CA SER A 224 1.96 13.49 4.04
C SER A 224 1.47 12.24 3.33
N VAL A 225 2.02 11.07 3.69
CA VAL A 225 1.49 9.78 3.20
C VAL A 225 -0.01 9.61 3.53
N HIS A 226 -0.46 10.22 4.63
CA HIS A 226 -1.86 10.21 5.06
C HIS A 226 -2.73 11.31 4.44
N ARG A 227 -2.08 12.32 3.84
CA ARG A 227 -2.74 13.46 3.18
C ARG A 227 -1.77 14.07 2.17
N PRO A 228 -1.73 13.52 0.94
CA PRO A 228 -0.79 13.97 -0.07
C PRO A 228 -1.04 15.43 -0.48
N ILE A 229 -2.30 15.87 -0.48
CA ILE A 229 -2.69 17.27 -0.70
C ILE A 229 -3.13 17.89 0.63
N SER A 230 -2.28 18.74 1.20
CA SER A 230 -2.52 19.33 2.52
C SER A 230 -3.55 20.46 2.54
N ASN A 231 -3.87 21.03 1.37
CA ASN A 231 -4.83 22.13 1.28
C ASN A 231 -6.22 21.63 1.69
N LYS A 232 -6.69 22.07 2.86
CA LYS A 232 -7.95 21.64 3.46
C LYS A 232 -9.19 22.12 2.70
N THR A 233 -9.06 23.14 1.84
CA THR A 233 -10.17 23.60 1.00
C THR A 233 -10.37 22.72 -0.23
N ILE A 234 -9.31 22.01 -0.66
CA ILE A 234 -9.37 21.06 -1.77
C ILE A 234 -9.68 19.68 -1.24
N CYS A 235 -8.84 19.18 -0.33
CA CYS A 235 -9.00 17.86 0.25
C CYS A 235 -9.56 17.98 1.66
N THR A 236 -10.89 18.06 1.72
CA THR A 236 -11.68 18.21 2.93
C THR A 236 -11.72 16.89 3.73
N GLY A 237 -12.16 16.96 4.98
CA GLY A 237 -12.32 15.80 5.86
C GLY A 237 -11.19 15.56 6.86
N LYS A 238 -11.40 14.54 7.70
CA LYS A 238 -10.47 14.15 8.77
C LYS A 238 -9.38 13.21 8.24
N LEU A 239 -8.20 13.23 8.86
CA LEU A 239 -7.09 12.31 8.51
C LEU A 239 -7.41 10.87 8.87
N ALA A 240 -8.06 10.70 10.01
CA ALA A 240 -8.55 9.42 10.48
C ALA A 240 -10.07 9.49 10.38
N ILE A 241 -10.66 8.44 9.81
CA ILE A 241 -12.10 8.28 9.65
C ILE A 241 -12.47 6.88 10.11
N ILE A 242 -13.69 6.72 10.64
CA ILE A 242 -14.16 5.40 11.01
C ILE A 242 -14.46 4.64 9.73
N GLU A 243 -14.35 3.31 9.81
CA GLU A 243 -14.47 2.48 8.63
C GLU A 243 -15.85 2.56 7.99
N GLN A 244 -16.90 2.71 8.81
CA GLN A 244 -18.28 2.85 8.36
C GLN A 244 -18.51 4.09 7.48
N ASP A 245 -17.68 5.12 7.61
CA ASP A 245 -17.77 6.37 6.85
C ASP A 245 -16.93 6.34 5.57
N SER A 246 -16.18 5.27 5.33
CA SER A 246 -15.24 5.19 4.21
C SER A 246 -15.71 4.24 3.12
N ILE A 247 -15.61 4.68 1.87
CA ILE A 247 -15.94 3.85 0.71
C ILE A 247 -14.85 2.82 0.41
N PHE A 248 -13.60 3.15 0.76
CA PHE A 248 -12.44 2.31 0.53
C PHE A 248 -11.72 2.08 1.85
N ALA A 249 -11.15 0.89 2.02
CA ALA A 249 -10.32 0.57 3.16
C ALA A 249 -8.89 0.29 2.69
N VAL A 250 -7.91 0.60 3.53
CA VAL A 250 -6.52 0.17 3.38
C VAL A 250 -6.16 -0.76 4.52
N ASN A 251 -5.81 -2.00 4.16
CA ASN A 251 -5.38 -3.02 5.10
C ASN A 251 -3.86 -2.96 5.25
N HIS A 252 -3.37 -2.69 6.45
CA HIS A 252 -1.94 -2.66 6.79
C HIS A 252 -1.54 -3.94 7.52
N TYR A 253 -0.62 -4.70 6.93
CA TYR A 253 -0.18 -6.01 7.42
C TYR A 253 1.22 -5.96 8.02
N PRO A 254 1.49 -6.64 9.14
CA PRO A 254 2.81 -6.60 9.76
C PRO A 254 3.87 -7.48 9.07
N GLY A 255 3.42 -8.54 8.37
CA GLY A 255 4.28 -9.66 7.97
C GLY A 255 4.52 -10.65 9.12
N ASN A 256 5.10 -11.81 8.81
CA ASN A 256 5.50 -12.79 9.82
C ASN A 256 6.82 -12.37 10.48
N LEU A 257 7.20 -13.04 11.58
CA LEU A 257 8.39 -12.65 12.33
C LEU A 257 9.65 -12.70 11.46
N HIS A 258 9.78 -13.73 10.63
CA HIS A 258 10.90 -13.90 9.70
C HIS A 258 11.01 -12.71 8.72
N GLN A 259 9.92 -12.37 8.04
CA GLN A 259 9.81 -11.20 7.16
C GLN A 259 10.11 -9.88 7.89
N MET A 260 9.63 -9.72 9.13
CA MET A 260 9.90 -8.54 9.94
C MET A 260 11.37 -8.40 10.34
N LEU A 261 12.06 -9.52 10.59
CA LEU A 261 13.47 -9.56 10.97
C LEU A 261 14.41 -9.41 9.77
N PHE A 262 13.96 -9.76 8.57
CA PHE A 262 14.70 -9.52 7.32
C PHE A 262 14.98 -8.02 7.08
N ARG A 263 14.12 -7.15 7.63
CA ARG A 263 14.21 -5.68 7.58
C ARG A 263 15.29 -5.13 8.54
N LYS A 264 16.57 -5.37 8.24
CA LYS A 264 17.72 -5.04 9.14
C LYS A 264 17.85 -3.56 9.48
N ASP A 265 17.53 -2.65 8.54
CA ASP A 265 17.71 -1.19 8.71
C ASP A 265 16.38 -0.45 8.85
N ASP A 266 15.75 -0.52 10.03
CA ASP A 266 14.56 0.28 10.36
C ASP A 266 14.93 1.60 11.03
N ALA A 267 14.65 2.72 10.36
CA ALA A 267 14.83 4.06 10.92
C ALA A 267 14.02 4.33 12.22
N ARG A 268 13.05 3.48 12.55
CA ARG A 268 12.24 3.53 13.78
C ARG A 268 12.86 2.75 14.92
N GLY A 269 13.66 1.72 14.65
CA GLY A 269 14.40 1.03 15.68
C GLY A 269 15.53 1.91 16.16
N ALA A 270 15.74 1.94 17.48
CA ALA A 270 16.81 2.70 18.08
C ALA A 270 18.16 1.99 17.84
N GLU A 271 18.92 1.71 18.88
CA GLU A 271 20.20 1.00 18.78
C GLU A 271 20.03 -0.49 18.44
N ASN A 272 18.86 -1.08 18.74
CA ASN A 272 18.59 -2.52 18.52
C ASN A 272 17.31 -2.74 17.68
N ASN A 273 17.50 -2.81 16.36
CA ASN A 273 16.40 -3.05 15.40
C ASN A 273 15.73 -4.41 15.61
N THR A 274 16.49 -5.46 15.89
CA THR A 274 15.98 -6.81 16.12
C THR A 274 15.02 -6.85 17.32
N ALA A 275 15.45 -6.34 18.48
CA ALA A 275 14.61 -6.29 19.67
C ALA A 275 13.35 -5.45 19.44
N TYR A 276 13.48 -4.30 18.78
CA TYR A 276 12.34 -3.47 18.39
C TYR A 276 11.32 -4.24 17.54
N ARG A 277 11.77 -5.03 16.56
CA ARG A 277 10.89 -5.81 15.68
C ARG A 277 10.21 -6.96 16.39
N ILE A 278 10.92 -7.69 17.25
CA ILE A 278 10.34 -8.76 18.07
C ILE A 278 9.27 -8.16 18.99
N GLN A 279 9.57 -7.06 19.67
CA GLN A 279 8.61 -6.37 20.52
C GLN A 279 7.38 -5.94 19.71
N ARG A 280 7.58 -5.30 18.55
CA ARG A 280 6.48 -4.87 17.69
C ARG A 280 5.63 -6.04 17.18
N PHE A 281 6.25 -7.15 16.81
CA PHE A 281 5.55 -8.38 16.41
C PHE A 281 4.65 -8.87 17.56
N ASN A 282 5.19 -8.92 18.78
CA ASN A 282 4.44 -9.33 19.97
C ASN A 282 3.33 -8.35 20.35
N ASP A 283 3.55 -7.04 20.19
CA ASP A 283 2.55 -6.03 20.48
C ASP A 283 1.41 -6.05 19.45
N HIS A 284 1.73 -6.29 18.17
CA HIS A 284 0.71 -6.50 17.14
C HIS A 284 -0.13 -7.75 17.43
N LYS A 285 0.40 -8.78 18.09
CA LYS A 285 -0.39 -9.97 18.45
C LYS A 285 -1.55 -9.65 19.39
N LYS A 286 -1.37 -8.65 20.27
CA LYS A 286 -2.32 -8.26 21.32
C LYS A 286 -3.52 -7.45 20.80
N ILE A 287 -3.41 -6.84 19.62
CA ILE A 287 -4.44 -5.93 19.08
C ILE A 287 -5.50 -6.64 18.22
N GLY A 288 -5.27 -7.90 17.83
CA GLY A 288 -6.15 -8.68 16.94
C GLY A 288 -7.45 -9.10 17.61
N ARG A 289 -8.48 -8.25 17.51
CA ARG A 289 -9.77 -8.43 18.19
C ARG A 289 -10.90 -8.79 17.24
N ILE A 290 -10.87 -8.30 16.01
CA ILE A 290 -11.89 -8.60 15.00
C ILE A 290 -11.33 -9.62 14.04
N HIS A 291 -12.10 -10.68 13.77
CA HIS A 291 -11.81 -11.60 12.68
C HIS A 291 -12.31 -10.99 11.37
N ASP A 292 -11.39 -10.82 10.43
CA ASP A 292 -11.63 -10.43 9.06
C ASP A 292 -12.33 -11.57 8.32
N THR A 293 -13.64 -11.44 8.18
CA THR A 293 -14.44 -12.30 7.29
C THR A 293 -14.51 -11.71 5.87
N TYR A 294 -13.84 -10.59 5.60
CA TYR A 294 -13.96 -9.86 4.35
C TYR A 294 -13.18 -10.54 3.23
N ARG A 295 -13.64 -10.26 2.01
CA ARG A 295 -13.28 -10.96 0.79
C ARG A 295 -11.96 -10.52 0.18
N ILE A 296 -11.05 -9.92 0.95
CA ILE A 296 -9.80 -9.43 0.35
C ILE A 296 -9.09 -10.57 -0.39
N GLU A 297 -9.04 -11.78 0.16
CA GLU A 297 -8.41 -12.96 -0.45
C GLU A 297 -8.98 -13.41 -1.80
N GLU A 298 -10.17 -12.93 -2.19
CA GLU A 298 -10.78 -13.29 -3.47
C GLU A 298 -10.04 -12.71 -4.67
N TRP A 299 -9.22 -11.66 -4.46
CA TRP A 299 -8.38 -11.07 -5.50
C TRP A 299 -7.51 -12.13 -6.18
N LEU A 300 -6.97 -13.09 -5.42
CA LEU A 300 -6.02 -14.08 -5.95
C LEU A 300 -6.70 -15.05 -6.93
N LYS A 301 -7.93 -15.45 -6.64
CA LYS A 301 -8.72 -16.31 -7.54
C LYS A 301 -9.01 -15.56 -8.84
N GLY A 302 -9.45 -14.31 -8.73
CA GLY A 302 -9.70 -13.45 -9.89
C GLY A 302 -8.44 -13.21 -10.72
N PHE A 303 -7.32 -12.95 -10.06
CA PHE A 303 -6.02 -12.74 -10.68
C PHE A 303 -5.57 -13.97 -11.48
N ILE A 304 -5.66 -15.17 -10.88
CA ILE A 304 -5.34 -16.43 -11.56
C ILE A 304 -6.27 -16.64 -12.76
N ALA A 305 -7.57 -16.38 -12.60
CA ALA A 305 -8.53 -16.51 -13.71
C ALA A 305 -8.24 -15.54 -14.86
N ALA A 306 -7.81 -14.30 -14.56
CA ALA A 306 -7.53 -13.28 -15.57
C ALA A 306 -6.21 -13.50 -16.32
N PHE A 307 -5.20 -14.07 -15.68
CA PHE A 307 -3.86 -14.26 -16.26
C PHE A 307 -3.55 -15.68 -16.71
N GLY A 308 -4.30 -16.66 -16.22
CA GLY A 308 -3.93 -18.07 -16.32
C GLY A 308 -2.91 -18.48 -15.25
N GLU A 309 -2.89 -19.78 -14.95
CA GLU A 309 -2.09 -20.33 -13.85
C GLU A 309 -0.59 -20.12 -14.05
N GLU A 310 -0.09 -20.39 -15.25
CA GLU A 310 1.33 -20.29 -15.60
C GLU A 310 1.85 -18.86 -15.42
N LYS A 311 1.15 -17.88 -16.01
CA LYS A 311 1.54 -16.48 -15.91
C LYS A 311 1.42 -15.96 -14.48
N ALA A 312 0.36 -16.35 -13.76
CA ALA A 312 0.21 -15.99 -12.35
C ALA A 312 1.37 -16.55 -11.49
N ARG A 313 1.81 -17.80 -11.75
CA ARG A 313 2.95 -18.41 -11.06
C ARG A 313 4.24 -17.66 -11.33
N GLN A 314 4.49 -17.26 -12.57
CA GLN A 314 5.65 -16.44 -12.95
C GLN A 314 5.64 -15.08 -12.22
N LEU A 315 4.50 -14.38 -12.22
CA LEU A 315 4.38 -13.06 -11.61
C LEU A 315 4.51 -13.10 -10.07
N LEU A 316 4.05 -14.19 -9.44
CA LEU A 316 4.08 -14.42 -7.99
C LEU A 316 5.29 -15.23 -7.51
N GLU A 317 6.28 -15.45 -8.37
CA GLU A 317 7.47 -16.23 -8.01
C GLU A 317 8.17 -15.64 -6.76
N HIS A 318 8.38 -16.48 -5.75
CA HIS A 318 8.98 -16.15 -4.45
C HIS A 318 8.14 -15.23 -3.53
N VAL A 319 6.82 -15.16 -3.75
CA VAL A 319 5.93 -14.37 -2.89
C VAL A 319 6.08 -14.73 -1.41
N GLY A 320 6.31 -13.69 -0.58
CA GLY A 320 6.45 -13.83 0.87
C GLY A 320 7.70 -14.58 1.35
N LEU A 321 8.66 -14.89 0.47
CA LEU A 321 9.90 -15.61 0.77
C LEU A 321 11.10 -14.65 0.71
N PRO A 322 11.58 -14.10 1.85
CA PRO A 322 12.58 -13.04 1.86
C PRO A 322 13.91 -13.39 1.18
N GLU A 323 14.47 -14.55 1.50
CA GLU A 323 15.76 -14.99 1.00
C GLU A 323 15.72 -15.24 -0.51
N GLN A 324 14.66 -15.88 -1.00
CA GLN A 324 14.51 -16.21 -2.41
C GLN A 324 14.25 -14.94 -3.24
N ALA A 325 13.40 -14.03 -2.74
CA ALA A 325 13.21 -12.73 -3.37
C ALA A 325 14.52 -11.92 -3.44
N ALA A 326 15.35 -12.00 -2.40
CA ALA A 326 16.67 -11.37 -2.35
C ALA A 326 17.72 -12.05 -3.24
N ALA A 327 17.74 -13.38 -3.32
CA ALA A 327 18.70 -14.13 -4.11
C ALA A 327 18.51 -13.86 -5.61
N ALA A 328 17.25 -13.80 -6.07
CA ALA A 328 16.93 -13.40 -7.44
C ALA A 328 17.46 -11.99 -7.78
N ALA A 329 17.49 -11.09 -6.78
CA ALA A 329 18.05 -9.75 -6.90
C ALA A 329 19.58 -9.74 -7.04
N ALA A 330 20.29 -10.61 -6.33
CA ALA A 330 21.76 -10.63 -6.30
C ALA A 330 22.39 -11.17 -7.60
N TYR A 331 21.78 -12.19 -8.22
CA TYR A 331 22.33 -12.86 -9.40
C TYR A 331 22.44 -11.94 -10.63
N THR A 332 21.59 -10.91 -10.70
CA THR A 332 21.54 -9.95 -11.82
C THR A 332 22.72 -8.97 -11.83
N ARG A 333 23.43 -8.79 -10.69
CA ARG A 333 24.54 -7.83 -10.59
C ARG A 333 25.86 -8.38 -11.13
N ILE A 334 26.03 -9.70 -11.13
CA ILE A 334 27.28 -10.37 -11.55
C ILE A 334 27.35 -10.54 -13.08
N SER A 335 26.21 -10.59 -13.77
CA SER A 335 26.17 -10.79 -15.23
C SER A 335 26.28 -9.50 -16.08
N LYS A 336 26.48 -8.34 -15.46
CA LYS A 336 26.59 -7.02 -16.13
C LYS A 336 27.95 -6.33 -15.93
N GLN A 337 28.96 -7.06 -15.49
CA GLN A 337 30.38 -6.67 -15.57
C GLN A 337 31.06 -7.52 -16.62
#